data_AF-A0A1B8Y0I7-F1
#
_entry.id   AF-A0A1B8Y0I7-F1
#
_cell.length_a   1.000
_cell.length_b   1.000
_cell.length_c   1.000
_cell.angle_alpha   90.00
_cell.angle_beta   90.00
_cell.angle_gamma   90.00
#
_symmetry.space_group_name_H-M   'P 1'
#
loop_
_entity.id
_entity.type
_entity.pdbx_description
1 polymer ?
#
loop_
_entity_poly.entity_id
_entity_poly.type
_entity_poly.pdbx_seq_one_letter_code
_entity_poly.pdbx_strand_id
1 'polypeptide(L)'
;GKFTTCSDAWAFGVTLWEMFSLCKEQPYSVLTDEQVIENTGEFFRDQGRQIYLSQTPLCPGPVFELMMRCWSRDIKDRPTFETIHHFLIEQLDCAA
;
A
#
# COMPACT_ATOMS: atom_id res chain seq x y z
N GLY A 1 5.63 16.35 9.46
CA GLY A 1 4.82 15.16 9.14
C GLY A 1 3.94 14.80 10.32
N LYS A 2 2.77 14.20 10.07
CA LYS A 2 1.89 13.63 11.12
C LYS A 2 2.07 12.12 11.09
N PHE A 3 2.60 11.55 12.17
CA PHE A 3 2.85 10.11 12.31
C PHE A 3 1.80 9.50 13.25
N THR A 4 1.16 8.43 12.82
CA THR A 4 0.12 7.70 13.56
C THR A 4 0.15 6.22 13.18
N THR A 5 -0.52 5.37 13.94
CA THR A 5 -0.69 3.95 13.57
C THR A 5 -1.30 3.78 12.17
N CYS A 6 -2.14 4.72 11.72
CA CYS A 6 -2.68 4.69 10.37
C CYS A 6 -1.67 5.11 9.29
N SER A 7 -0.65 5.92 9.61
CA SER A 7 0.49 6.10 8.69
C SER A 7 1.38 4.87 8.67
N ASP A 8 1.50 4.16 9.79
CA ASP A 8 2.23 2.89 9.84
C ASP A 8 1.53 1.82 8.98
N ALA A 9 0.20 1.76 8.99
CA ALA A 9 -0.57 0.89 8.09
C ALA A 9 -0.31 1.19 6.61
N TRP A 10 -0.19 2.46 6.23
CA TRP A 10 0.20 2.86 4.87
C TRP A 10 1.59 2.35 4.51
N ALA A 11 2.57 2.58 5.40
CA ALA A 11 3.94 2.13 5.22
C ALA A 11 4.01 0.59 5.12
N PHE A 12 3.22 -0.13 5.93
CA PHE A 12 3.10 -1.58 5.84
C PHE A 12 2.55 -2.03 4.47
N GLY A 13 1.60 -1.31 3.87
CA GLY A 13 1.16 -1.58 2.49
C GLY A 13 2.32 -1.49 1.48
N VAL A 14 3.19 -0.49 1.63
CA VAL A 14 4.42 -0.38 0.80
C VAL A 14 5.36 -1.55 1.08
N THR A 15 5.59 -1.91 2.33
CA THR A 15 6.43 -3.06 2.71
C THR A 15 5.88 -4.38 2.16
N LEU A 16 4.57 -4.58 2.18
CA LEU A 16 3.96 -5.76 1.58
C LEU A 16 4.18 -5.79 0.07
N TRP A 17 4.08 -4.64 -0.60
CA TRP A 17 4.41 -4.52 -2.03
C TRP A 17 5.88 -4.88 -2.29
N GLU A 18 6.82 -4.42 -1.45
CA GLU A 18 8.24 -4.79 -1.54
C GLU A 18 8.44 -6.31 -1.39
N MET A 19 7.72 -6.97 -0.48
CA MET A 19 7.77 -8.42 -0.33
C MET A 19 7.33 -9.14 -1.62
N PHE A 20 6.25 -8.69 -2.26
CA PHE A 20 5.74 -9.28 -3.52
C PHE A 20 6.53 -8.86 -4.77
N SER A 21 7.33 -7.79 -4.70
CA SER A 21 8.34 -7.48 -5.72
C SER A 21 9.67 -8.22 -5.47
N LEU A 22 9.75 -9.03 -4.42
CA LEU A 22 10.96 -9.70 -3.94
C LEU A 22 12.11 -8.72 -3.68
N CYS A 23 11.76 -7.50 -3.28
CA CYS A 23 12.67 -6.37 -3.07
C CYS A 23 13.55 -6.04 -4.30
N LYS A 24 13.11 -6.40 -5.52
CA LYS A 24 13.89 -6.17 -6.75
C LYS A 24 13.72 -4.76 -7.31
N GLU A 25 12.68 -4.06 -6.89
CA GLU A 25 12.33 -2.73 -7.37
C GLU A 25 12.10 -1.79 -6.20
N GLN A 26 12.59 -0.56 -6.33
CA GLN A 26 12.27 0.51 -5.39
C GLN A 26 10.81 0.97 -5.60
N PRO A 27 10.05 1.20 -4.52
CA PRO A 27 8.73 1.83 -4.63
C PRO A 27 8.81 3.15 -5.40
N TYR A 28 7.93 3.31 -6.40
CA TYR A 28 7.89 4.49 -7.27
C TYR A 28 9.20 4.79 -8.02
N SER A 29 9.98 3.75 -8.39
CA SER A 29 11.27 3.88 -9.10
C SER A 29 11.25 4.71 -10.40
N VAL A 30 10.07 4.95 -10.98
CA VAL A 30 9.89 5.78 -12.18
C VAL A 30 9.71 7.28 -11.88
N LEU A 31 9.60 7.65 -10.60
CA LEU A 31 9.41 9.02 -10.14
C LEU A 31 10.69 9.54 -9.48
N THR A 32 10.97 10.84 -9.60
CA THR A 32 11.97 11.50 -8.76
C THR A 32 11.43 11.74 -7.35
N ASP A 33 12.31 12.03 -6.38
CA ASP A 33 11.90 12.35 -5.01
C ASP A 33 10.90 13.52 -4.97
N GLU A 34 11.09 14.56 -5.79
CA GLU A 34 10.15 15.67 -5.93
C GLU A 34 8.80 15.21 -6.47
N GLN A 35 8.78 14.32 -7.46
CA GLN A 35 7.54 13.78 -8.03
C GLN A 35 6.80 12.89 -7.02
N VAL A 36 7.50 12.17 -6.14
CA VAL A 36 6.90 11.41 -5.04
C VAL A 36 6.24 12.36 -4.02
N ILE A 37 6.90 13.47 -3.70
CA ILE A 37 6.34 14.52 -2.83
C ILE A 37 5.10 15.14 -3.48
N GLU A 38 5.16 15.47 -4.77
CA GLU A 38 4.02 15.99 -5.53
C GLU A 38 2.85 15.02 -5.57
N ASN A 39 3.11 13.72 -5.77
CA ASN A 39 2.11 12.66 -5.76
C ASN A 39 1.35 12.61 -4.42
N THR A 40 2.04 12.85 -3.30
CA THR A 40 1.39 12.97 -1.98
C THR A 40 0.35 14.11 -1.95
N GLY A 41 0.61 15.20 -2.69
CA GLY A 41 -0.35 16.28 -2.90
C GLY A 41 -1.57 15.85 -3.74
N GLU A 42 -1.38 15.00 -4.75
CA GLU A 42 -2.49 14.46 -5.55
C GLU A 42 -3.42 13.56 -4.71
N PHE A 43 -2.88 12.76 -3.80
CA PHE A 43 -3.66 12.02 -2.81
C PHE A 43 -4.52 12.95 -1.94
N PHE A 44 -4.01 14.12 -1.56
CA PHE A 44 -4.77 15.08 -0.77
C PHE A 44 -5.90 15.72 -1.58
N ARG A 45 -5.62 16.07 -2.85
CA ARG A 45 -6.53 16.73 -3.79
C ARG A 45 -7.68 15.84 -4.25
N ASP A 46 -7.47 14.53 -4.31
CA ASP A 46 -8.49 13.52 -4.62
C ASP A 46 -9.17 13.72 -5.99
N GLN A 47 -8.35 14.04 -7.01
CA GLN A 47 -8.81 14.30 -8.38
C GLN A 47 -8.57 13.10 -9.32
N GLY A 48 -8.20 11.95 -8.78
CA GLY A 48 -7.89 10.74 -9.56
C GLY A 48 -6.55 10.81 -10.31
N ARG A 49 -5.65 11.71 -9.91
CA ARG A 49 -4.32 11.89 -10.52
C ARG A 49 -3.20 11.23 -9.72
N GLN A 50 -3.52 10.74 -8.53
CA GLN A 50 -2.57 10.06 -7.67
C GLN A 50 -2.09 8.76 -8.33
N ILE A 51 -0.80 8.50 -8.20
CA ILE A 51 -0.14 7.29 -8.70
C ILE A 51 0.01 6.32 -7.53
N TYR A 52 -0.47 5.09 -7.72
CA TYR A 52 -0.28 3.98 -6.80
C TYR A 52 0.82 3.05 -7.30
N LEU A 53 1.38 2.24 -6.41
CA LEU A 53 2.20 1.10 -6.80
C LEU A 53 1.33 0.07 -7.53
N SER A 54 1.85 -0.50 -8.62
CA SER A 54 1.14 -1.48 -9.43
C SER A 54 1.18 -2.87 -8.79
N GLN A 55 0.15 -3.68 -9.06
CA GLN A 55 0.14 -5.08 -8.67
C GLN A 55 1.27 -5.86 -9.38
N THR A 56 2.10 -6.57 -8.62
CA THR A 56 3.13 -7.43 -9.20
C THR A 56 2.53 -8.77 -9.66
N PRO A 57 3.13 -9.47 -10.64
CA PRO A 57 2.62 -10.77 -11.12
C PRO A 57 2.53 -11.86 -10.04
N LEU A 58 3.32 -11.74 -8.96
CA LEU A 58 3.34 -12.68 -7.85
C LEU A 58 2.33 -12.34 -6.76
N CYS A 59 1.74 -11.14 -6.78
CA CYS A 59 0.82 -10.68 -5.76
C CYS A 59 -0.61 -11.17 -6.04
N PRO A 60 -1.23 -11.98 -5.16
CA PRO A 60 -2.63 -12.35 -5.30
C PRO A 60 -3.54 -11.11 -5.28
N GLY A 61 -4.57 -11.09 -6.12
CA GLY A 61 -5.53 -9.98 -6.22
C GLY A 61 -6.10 -9.52 -4.86
N PRO A 62 -6.59 -10.42 -3.99
CA PRO A 62 -7.09 -10.03 -2.68
C PRO A 62 -6.05 -9.33 -1.79
N VAL A 63 -4.78 -9.72 -1.90
CA VAL A 63 -3.70 -9.10 -1.12
C VAL A 63 -3.36 -7.73 -1.68
N PHE A 64 -3.42 -7.53 -3.00
CA PHE A 64 -3.29 -6.20 -3.59
C PHE A 64 -4.45 -5.26 -3.21
N GLU A 65 -5.68 -5.77 -3.17
CA GLU A 65 -6.83 -5.00 -2.67
C GLU A 65 -6.64 -4.57 -1.20
N LEU A 66 -6.04 -5.43 -0.36
CA LEU A 66 -5.65 -5.04 1.00
C LEU A 66 -4.62 -3.89 0.99
N MET A 67 -3.59 -3.95 0.14
CA MET A 67 -2.62 -2.84 -0.01
C MET A 67 -3.31 -1.54 -0.41
N MET A 68 -4.25 -1.60 -1.36
CA MET A 68 -5.02 -0.43 -1.81
C MET A 68 -5.81 0.21 -0.65
N ARG A 69 -6.36 -0.60 0.27
CA ARG A 69 -7.02 -0.11 1.49
C ARG A 69 -6.02 0.50 2.49
N CYS A 70 -4.81 -0.03 2.61
CA CYS A 70 -3.75 0.62 3.39
C CYS A 70 -3.41 2.02 2.85
N TRP A 71 -3.55 2.21 1.53
CA TRP A 71 -3.33 3.48 0.84
C TRP A 71 -4.59 4.35 0.68
N SER A 72 -5.63 4.09 1.47
CA SER A 72 -6.81 4.95 1.51
C SER A 72 -6.43 6.37 1.97
N ARG A 73 -6.96 7.36 1.24
CA ARG A 73 -6.84 8.78 1.59
C ARG A 73 -7.44 9.06 2.96
N ASP A 74 -8.66 8.59 3.18
CA ASP A 74 -9.31 8.71 4.49
C ASP A 74 -8.65 7.74 5.48
N ILE A 75 -8.17 8.31 6.57
CA ILE A 75 -7.46 7.60 7.63
C ILE A 75 -8.34 6.52 8.25
N LYS A 76 -9.66 6.74 8.34
CA LYS A 76 -10.60 5.81 8.96
C LYS A 76 -10.85 4.55 8.14
N ASP A 77 -10.57 4.61 6.83
CA ASP A 77 -10.80 3.51 5.89
C ASP A 77 -9.58 2.57 5.83
N ARG A 78 -8.44 3.02 6.38
CA ARG A 78 -7.24 2.18 6.49
C ARG A 78 -7.46 1.07 7.53
N PRO A 79 -7.11 -0.18 7.19
CA PRO A 79 -7.29 -1.30 8.11
C PRO A 79 -6.37 -1.19 9.32
N THR A 80 -6.79 -1.76 10.44
CA THR A 80 -5.91 -1.95 11.60
C THR A 80 -4.94 -3.09 11.35
N PHE A 81 -3.83 -3.15 12.10
CA PHE A 81 -2.91 -4.28 12.02
C PHE A 81 -3.56 -5.62 12.40
N GLU A 82 -4.56 -5.61 13.29
CA GLU A 82 -5.36 -6.79 13.59
C GLU A 82 -6.11 -7.30 12.35
N THR A 83 -6.80 -6.40 11.62
CA THR A 83 -7.49 -6.75 10.37
C THR A 83 -6.50 -7.24 9.29
N ILE A 84 -5.36 -6.56 9.14
CA ILE A 84 -4.31 -6.95 8.19
C ILE A 84 -3.81 -8.36 8.51
N HIS A 85 -3.48 -8.63 9.78
CA HIS A 85 -2.96 -9.92 10.22
C HIS A 85 -3.95 -11.05 9.96
N HIS A 86 -5.21 -10.90 10.40
CA HIS A 86 -6.25 -11.92 10.18
C HIS A 86 -6.43 -12.24 8.70
N PHE A 87 -6.49 -11.21 7.86
CA PHE A 87 -6.62 -11.39 6.42
C PHE A 87 -5.44 -12.18 5.84
N LEU A 88 -4.21 -11.82 6.17
CA LEU A 88 -3.02 -12.48 5.61
C LEU A 88 -2.92 -13.96 6.04
N ILE A 89 -3.31 -14.30 7.26
CA ILE A 89 -3.36 -15.69 7.73
C ILE A 89 -4.41 -16.49 6.92
N GLU A 90 -5.62 -15.96 6.76
CA GLU A 90 -6.67 -16.63 5.97
C GLU A 90 -6.25 -16.87 4.52
N GLN A 91 -5.56 -15.90 3.89
CA GLN A 91 -5.06 -16.07 2.52
C GLN A 91 -3.96 -17.14 2.42
N LEU A 92 -3.12 -17.31 3.43
CA LEU A 92 -2.09 -18.34 3.47
C LEU A 92 -2.71 -19.74 3.62
N ASP A 93 -3.71 -19.88 4.49
CA ASP A 93 -4.40 -21.15 4.70
C ASP A 93 -5.19 -21.60 3.46
N CYS A 94 -5.74 -20.67 2.66
CA CYS A 94 -6.42 -20.98 1.41
C CYS A 94 -5.46 -21.38 0.27
N ALA A 95 -4.18 -21.04 0.38
CA ALA A 95 -3.16 -21.32 -0.63
C ALA A 95 -2.41 -22.65 -0.38
N ALA A 96 -2.63 -23.29 0.77
CA ALA A 96 -2.07 -24.59 1.16
C ALA A 96 -2.99 -25.76 0.75
#